data_AF-A0A540MKY0-F1
#
_entry.id   AF-A0A540MKY0-F1
#
_cell.length_a   1.000
_cell.length_b   1.000
_cell.length_c   1.000
_cell.angle_alpha   90.00
_cell.angle_beta   90.00
_cell.angle_gamma   90.00
#
_symmetry.space_group_name_H-M   'P 1'
#
loop_
_entity.id
_entity.type
_entity.pdbx_description
1 polymer ?
#
loop_
_entity_poly.entity_id
_entity_poly.type
_entity_poly.pdbx_seq_one_letter_code
_entity_poly.pdbx_strand_id
1 'polypeptide(L)'
;MSEGVMAVVKPEMKSYIWLQTADASIQQVEEEVAMFCPMICREILQTGMGSSKNYTISLPQRVNPAILGLILDYCRFHQVPARSNKERKTFDEKFIRMDTKKLCELTSATDSLQLKPLVDLTSRALA
;
A
#
# COMPACT_ATOMS: atom_id res chain seq x y z
N MET A 1 -27.58 39.26 1.88
CA MET A 1 -28.05 37.96 1.37
C MET A 1 -26.81 37.14 1.09
N SER A 2 -26.63 36.03 1.82
CA SER A 2 -25.42 35.20 1.77
C SER A 2 -25.59 34.13 0.71
N GLU A 3 -24.85 34.22 -0.39
CA GLU A 3 -24.78 33.14 -1.38
C GLU A 3 -23.70 32.14 -0.93
N GLY A 4 -24.17 31.01 -0.40
CA GLY A 4 -23.32 29.88 -0.05
C GLY A 4 -22.77 29.23 -1.32
N VAL A 5 -21.45 29.33 -1.50
CA VAL A 5 -20.72 28.54 -2.50
C VAL A 5 -20.73 27.09 -2.02
N MET A 6 -21.67 26.29 -2.54
CA MET A 6 -21.60 24.84 -2.39
C MET A 6 -20.39 24.36 -3.19
N ALA A 7 -19.32 23.99 -2.49
CA ALA A 7 -18.22 23.25 -3.07
C ALA A 7 -18.77 21.90 -3.58
N VAL A 8 -18.92 21.79 -4.90
CA VAL A 8 -19.19 20.53 -5.58
C VAL A 8 -17.94 19.66 -5.36
N VAL A 9 -18.00 18.80 -4.34
CA VAL A 9 -17.00 17.76 -4.13
C VAL A 9 -17.12 16.81 -5.32
N LYS A 10 -16.22 16.92 -6.29
CA LYS A 10 -16.11 15.93 -7.36
C LYS A 10 -15.89 14.56 -6.69
N PRO A 11 -16.67 13.52 -7.01
CA PRO A 11 -16.31 12.18 -6.57
C PRO A 11 -14.95 11.85 -7.16
N GLU A 12 -13.94 11.67 -6.32
CA GLU A 12 -12.65 11.12 -6.75
C GLU A 12 -12.95 9.74 -7.35
N MET A 13 -12.80 9.61 -8.66
CA MET A 13 -12.92 8.32 -9.33
C MET A 13 -11.78 7.45 -8.84
N LYS A 14 -12.10 6.49 -7.96
CA LYS A 14 -11.14 5.49 -7.53
C LYS A 14 -10.78 4.60 -8.71
N SER A 15 -9.54 4.68 -9.17
CA SER A 15 -8.98 3.72 -10.11
C SER A 15 -8.52 2.46 -9.38
N TYR A 16 -8.59 1.33 -10.07
CA TYR A 16 -8.24 0.03 -9.52
C TYR A 16 -7.29 -0.71 -10.46
N ILE A 17 -6.35 -1.45 -9.88
CA ILE A 17 -5.41 -2.31 -10.61
C ILE A 17 -5.52 -3.76 -10.13
N TRP A 18 -4.98 -4.67 -10.93
CA TRP A 18 -4.95 -6.10 -10.66
C TRP A 18 -3.53 -6.57 -10.33
N LEU A 19 -3.38 -7.12 -9.12
CA LEU A 19 -2.13 -7.70 -8.63
C LEU A 19 -2.27 -9.22 -8.52
N GLN A 20 -1.21 -9.96 -8.84
CA GLN A 20 -1.13 -11.39 -8.64
C GLN A 20 -0.09 -11.71 -7.56
N THR A 21 -0.50 -12.36 -6.48
CA THR A 21 0.40 -12.83 -5.42
C THR A 21 1.09 -14.14 -5.78
N ALA A 22 2.10 -14.54 -5.01
CA ALA A 22 2.93 -15.72 -5.26
C ALA A 22 2.15 -17.04 -5.33
N ASP A 23 1.01 -17.13 -4.64
CA ASP A 23 0.07 -18.24 -4.64
C ASP A 23 -0.88 -18.24 -5.86
N ALA A 24 -0.59 -17.40 -6.86
CA ALA A 24 -1.41 -17.13 -8.04
C ALA A 24 -2.79 -16.50 -7.75
N SER A 25 -3.05 -16.05 -6.52
CA SER A 25 -4.26 -15.30 -6.20
C SER A 25 -4.24 -13.93 -6.87
N ILE A 26 -5.32 -13.59 -7.58
CA ILE A 26 -5.49 -12.30 -8.25
C ILE A 26 -6.38 -11.40 -7.39
N GLN A 27 -5.90 -10.20 -7.09
CA GLN A 27 -6.56 -9.25 -6.20
C GLN A 27 -6.71 -7.89 -6.90
N GLN A 28 -7.89 -7.30 -6.78
CA GLN A 28 -8.16 -5.93 -7.24
C GLN A 28 -7.92 -4.97 -6.08
N VAL A 29 -7.10 -3.94 -6.31
CA VAL A 29 -6.71 -2.97 -5.28
C VAL A 29 -6.78 -1.54 -5.80
N GLU A 30 -6.93 -0.57 -4.89
CA GLU A 30 -6.92 0.85 -5.22
C GLU A 30 -5.55 1.24 -5.81
N GLU A 31 -5.57 1.83 -7.01
CA GLU A 31 -4.35 2.16 -7.76
C GLU A 31 -3.46 3.13 -6.97
N GLU A 32 -4.05 4.23 -6.48
CA GLU A 32 -3.34 5.26 -5.72
C GLU A 32 -2.61 4.71 -4.48
N VAL A 33 -3.23 3.74 -3.80
CA VAL A 33 -2.68 3.07 -2.63
C VAL A 33 -1.50 2.18 -3.03
N ALA A 34 -1.69 1.38 -4.08
CA ALA A 34 -0.69 0.42 -4.53
C ALA A 34 0.53 1.11 -5.17
N MET A 35 0.33 2.26 -5.83
CA MET A 35 1.40 3.10 -6.39
C MET A 35 2.32 3.70 -5.33
N PHE A 36 1.93 3.69 -4.05
CA PHE A 36 2.84 4.05 -2.95
C PHE A 36 4.02 3.08 -2.84
N CYS A 37 3.89 1.85 -3.37
CA CYS A 37 4.99 0.91 -3.51
C CYS A 37 5.78 1.20 -4.80
N PRO A 38 7.06 1.57 -4.73
CA PRO A 38 7.83 1.96 -5.92
C PRO A 38 7.93 0.87 -6.99
N MET A 39 8.00 -0.41 -6.60
CA MET A 39 8.02 -1.53 -7.55
C MET A 39 6.72 -1.58 -8.38
N ILE A 40 5.55 -1.44 -7.73
CA ILE A 40 4.24 -1.45 -8.40
C ILE A 40 4.09 -0.23 -9.30
N CYS A 41 4.45 0.96 -8.81
CA CYS A 41 4.44 2.20 -9.60
C CYS A 41 5.27 2.05 -10.88
N ARG A 42 6.45 1.45 -10.78
CA ARG A 42 7.31 1.18 -11.92
C ARG A 42 6.66 0.26 -12.95
N GLU A 43 6.03 -0.84 -12.52
CA GLU A 43 5.34 -1.76 -13.44
C GLU A 43 4.21 -1.06 -14.20
N ILE A 44 3.38 -0.28 -13.51
CA ILE A 44 2.31 0.49 -14.16
C ILE A 44 2.88 1.45 -15.22
N LEU A 45 3.88 2.26 -14.84
CA LEU A 45 4.40 3.32 -15.69
C LEU A 45 5.27 2.82 -16.86
N GLN A 46 5.96 1.69 -16.69
CA GLN A 46 6.91 1.17 -17.69
C GLN A 46 6.33 0.08 -18.57
N THR A 47 5.47 -0.79 -18.03
CA THR A 47 4.96 -1.98 -18.74
C THR A 47 3.46 -1.90 -19.01
N GLY A 48 2.74 -0.99 -18.37
CA GLY A 48 1.28 -0.87 -18.51
C GLY A 48 0.52 -2.04 -17.89
N MET A 49 1.18 -2.85 -17.06
CA MET A 49 0.53 -3.91 -16.29
C MET A 49 -0.39 -3.34 -15.21
N GLY A 50 -1.33 -4.17 -14.75
CA GLY A 50 -2.32 -3.86 -13.71
C GLY A 50 -3.69 -3.48 -14.27
N SER A 51 -3.82 -3.20 -15.56
CA SER A 51 -5.06 -2.68 -16.18
C SER A 51 -6.23 -3.68 -16.22
N SER A 52 -5.97 -4.99 -16.20
CA SER A 52 -7.02 -6.02 -16.18
C SER A 52 -6.52 -7.35 -15.60
N LYS A 53 -7.45 -8.29 -15.37
CA LYS A 53 -7.12 -9.67 -14.92
C LYS A 53 -6.21 -10.45 -15.87
N ASN A 54 -6.10 -10.04 -17.14
CA ASN A 54 -5.22 -10.69 -18.12
C ASN A 54 -3.82 -10.05 -18.17
N TYR A 55 -3.66 -8.88 -17.57
CA TYR A 55 -2.43 -8.12 -17.53
C TYR A 55 -2.12 -7.74 -16.08
N THR A 56 -2.04 -8.73 -15.19
CA THR A 56 -1.80 -8.49 -13.76
C THR A 56 -0.34 -8.14 -13.49
N ILE A 57 -0.08 -7.30 -12.50
CA ILE A 57 1.29 -7.11 -11.98
C ILE A 57 1.62 -8.32 -11.10
N SER A 58 2.64 -9.07 -11.48
CA SER A 58 3.13 -10.21 -10.70
C SER A 58 3.97 -9.73 -9.52
N LEU A 59 3.49 -9.97 -8.31
CA LEU A 59 4.21 -9.58 -7.10
C LEU A 59 5.34 -10.56 -6.77
N PRO A 60 6.41 -10.10 -6.08
CA PRO A 60 7.51 -10.96 -5.66
C PRO A 60 7.04 -12.12 -4.77
N GLN A 61 7.80 -13.23 -4.79
CA GLN A 61 7.47 -14.47 -4.06
C GLN A 61 7.22 -14.29 -2.55
N ARG A 62 7.80 -13.24 -1.95
CA ARG A 62 7.66 -12.94 -0.52
C ARG A 62 6.31 -12.27 -0.18
N VAL A 63 5.52 -11.87 -1.17
CA VAL A 63 4.27 -11.15 -0.98
C VAL A 63 3.09 -12.10 -1.11
N ASN A 64 2.55 -12.52 0.04
CA ASN A 64 1.31 -13.29 0.12
C ASN A 64 0.09 -12.36 0.35
N PRO A 65 -1.16 -12.84 0.15
CA PRO A 65 -2.35 -12.01 0.30
C PRO A 65 -2.50 -11.32 1.67
N ALA A 66 -2.18 -12.03 2.77
CA ALA A 66 -2.33 -11.48 4.11
C ALA A 66 -1.34 -10.34 4.37
N ILE A 67 -0.08 -10.50 3.94
CA ILE A 67 0.95 -9.48 4.06
C ILE A 67 0.67 -8.31 3.11
N LEU A 68 0.19 -8.57 1.88
CA LEU A 68 -0.23 -7.53 0.95
C LEU A 68 -1.31 -6.62 1.57
N GLY A 69 -2.31 -7.21 2.24
CA GLY A 69 -3.34 -6.45 2.96
C GLY A 69 -2.76 -5.46 3.96
N LEU A 70 -1.81 -5.89 4.79
CA LEU A 70 -1.15 -5.03 5.78
C LEU A 70 -0.36 -3.89 5.13
N ILE A 71 0.35 -4.19 4.03
CA ILE A 71 1.12 -3.17 3.29
C ILE A 71 0.16 -2.12 2.73
N LEU A 72 -0.95 -2.55 2.12
CA LEU A 72 -1.96 -1.62 1.58
C LEU A 72 -2.62 -0.79 2.67
N ASP A 73 -2.89 -1.35 3.85
CA ASP A 73 -3.42 -0.60 5.00
C ASP A 73 -2.43 0.46 5.50
N TYR A 74 -1.13 0.13 5.55
CA TYR A 74 -0.09 1.10 5.83
C TYR A 74 -0.07 2.22 4.78
N CYS A 75 -0.12 1.89 3.49
CA CYS A 75 -0.13 2.85 2.38
C CYS A 75 -1.37 3.76 2.43
N ARG A 76 -2.57 3.20 2.62
CA ARG A 76 -3.83 3.97 2.79
C ARG A 76 -3.74 4.98 3.93
N PHE A 77 -3.09 4.58 5.03
CA PHE A 77 -2.90 5.48 6.15
C PHE A 77 -1.84 6.55 5.85
N HIS A 78 -0.75 6.22 5.19
CA HIS A 78 0.36 7.15 5.02
C HIS A 78 0.25 8.08 3.80
N GLN A 79 -0.58 7.74 2.81
CA GLN A 79 -0.79 8.54 1.61
C GLN A 79 -1.54 9.86 1.89
N VAL A 80 -2.32 9.95 2.97
CA VAL A 80 -3.13 11.14 3.26
C VAL A 80 -2.23 12.27 3.78
N PRO A 81 -2.09 13.40 3.06
CA PRO A 81 -1.14 14.45 3.40
C PRO A 81 -1.56 15.25 4.66
N ALA A 82 -2.87 15.33 4.96
CA ALA A 82 -3.39 16.13 6.06
C ALA A 82 -3.20 15.51 7.47
N ARG A 83 -2.58 14.32 7.59
CA ARG A 83 -2.36 13.66 8.87
C ARG A 83 -1.15 14.23 9.62
N SER A 84 -1.35 14.56 10.89
CA SER A 84 -0.29 15.08 11.76
C SER A 84 0.78 14.04 12.07
N ASN A 85 1.97 14.51 12.44
CA ASN A 85 3.06 13.64 12.91
C ASN A 85 2.67 12.80 14.13
N LYS A 86 1.81 13.34 15.01
CA LYS A 86 1.32 12.62 16.19
C LYS A 86 0.42 11.44 15.80
N GLU A 87 -0.47 11.64 14.83
CA GLU A 87 -1.33 10.57 14.31
C GLU A 87 -0.52 9.48 13.61
N ARG A 88 0.44 9.85 12.76
CA ARG A 88 1.37 8.92 12.09
C ARG A 88 2.13 8.07 13.10
N LYS A 89 2.75 8.70 14.09
CA LYS A 89 3.46 7.99 15.17
C LYS A 89 2.55 7.02 15.94
N THR A 90 1.34 7.46 16.31
CA THR A 90 0.39 6.63 17.06
C THR A 90 -0.08 5.44 16.23
N PHE A 91 -0.27 5.62 14.93
CA PHE A 91 -0.60 4.54 14.01
C PHE A 91 0.56 3.55 13.92
N ASP A 92 1.78 4.01 13.65
CA ASP A 92 2.97 3.17 13.50
C ASP A 92 3.19 2.30 14.74
N GLU A 93 3.11 2.89 15.94
CA GLU A 93 3.25 2.19 17.23
C GLU A 93 2.18 1.11 17.46
N LYS A 94 1.01 1.23 16.85
CA LYS A 94 -0.05 0.22 16.90
C LYS A 94 0.12 -0.81 15.78
N PHE A 95 0.51 -0.35 14.60
CA PHE A 95 0.65 -1.15 13.39
C PHE A 95 1.71 -2.24 13.58
N ILE A 96 2.84 -1.93 14.22
CA ILE A 96 3.91 -2.90 14.48
C ILE A 96 3.63 -3.87 15.64
N ARG A 97 2.48 -3.78 16.33
CA ARG A 97 2.13 -4.67 17.45
C ARG A 97 1.66 -6.03 16.93
N MET A 98 2.60 -6.79 16.39
CA MET A 98 2.41 -8.16 15.94
C MET A 98 3.60 -9.02 16.36
N ASP A 99 3.47 -10.34 16.25
CA ASP A 99 4.56 -11.25 16.61
C ASP A 99 5.77 -11.09 15.68
N THR A 100 6.94 -11.47 16.19
CA THR A 100 8.23 -11.33 15.49
C THR A 100 8.24 -12.04 14.14
N LYS A 101 7.60 -13.21 14.03
CA LYS A 101 7.54 -13.95 12.75
C LYS A 101 6.80 -13.12 11.71
N LYS A 102 5.63 -12.58 12.08
CA LYS A 102 4.83 -11.73 11.19
C LYS A 102 5.53 -10.42 10.83
N LEU A 103 6.26 -9.80 11.78
CA LEU A 103 7.11 -8.64 11.48
C LEU A 103 8.22 -8.97 10.48
N CYS A 104 8.89 -10.11 10.61
CA CYS A 104 9.94 -10.54 9.67
C CYS A 104 9.38 -10.78 8.26
N GLU A 105 8.22 -11.43 8.14
CA GLU A 105 7.53 -11.64 6.87
C GLU A 105 7.15 -10.29 6.24
N LEU A 106 6.59 -9.37 7.02
CA LEU A 106 6.23 -8.03 6.58
C LEU A 106 7.45 -7.23 6.10
N THR A 107 8.55 -7.23 6.85
CA THR A 107 9.81 -6.58 6.45
C THR A 107 10.29 -7.12 5.11
N SER A 108 10.32 -8.45 4.96
CA SER A 108 10.87 -9.12 3.77
C SER A 108 10.01 -8.89 2.52
N ALA A 109 8.69 -8.83 2.67
CA ALA A 109 7.76 -8.50 1.60
C ALA A 109 7.86 -7.03 1.21
N THR A 110 7.88 -6.13 2.19
CA THR A 110 7.98 -4.68 1.97
C THR A 110 9.27 -4.28 1.27
N ASP A 111 10.40 -4.91 1.63
CA ASP A 111 11.68 -4.74 0.95
C ASP A 111 11.60 -5.13 -0.53
N SER A 112 10.94 -6.25 -0.84
CA SER A 112 10.73 -6.67 -2.23
C SER A 112 9.83 -5.72 -3.05
N LEU A 113 8.94 -4.99 -2.39
CA LEU A 113 8.12 -3.93 -2.99
C LEU A 113 8.82 -2.55 -3.00
N GLN A 114 10.03 -2.47 -2.43
CA GLN A 114 10.86 -1.28 -2.32
C GLN A 114 10.22 -0.14 -1.49
N LEU A 115 9.31 -0.47 -0.56
CA LEU A 115 8.63 0.51 0.29
C LEU A 115 9.49 0.83 1.53
N LYS A 116 10.52 1.66 1.35
CA LYS A 116 11.52 1.97 2.38
C LYS A 116 10.95 2.43 3.73
N PRO A 117 9.95 3.34 3.81
CA PRO A 117 9.44 3.80 5.10
C PRO A 117 8.91 2.67 6.00
N LEU A 118 8.25 1.67 5.39
CA LEU A 118 7.74 0.53 6.13
C LEU A 118 8.85 -0.47 6.47
N VAL A 119 9.86 -0.67 5.61
CA VAL A 119 11.06 -1.46 5.95
C VAL A 119 11.78 -0.88 7.16
N ASP A 120 12.02 0.43 7.17
CA ASP A 120 12.71 1.10 8.27
C ASP A 120 11.89 1.01 9.58
N LEU A 121 10.55 1.09 9.48
CA LEU A 121 9.65 0.94 10.62
C LEU A 121 9.70 -0.48 11.22
N THR A 122 9.52 -1.52 10.40
CA THR A 122 9.51 -2.90 10.88
C THR A 122 10.88 -3.38 11.32
N SER A 123 11.96 -2.93 10.67
CA SER A 123 13.33 -3.25 11.09
C SER A 123 13.65 -2.66 12.47
N ARG A 124 13.23 -1.42 12.76
CA ARG A 124 13.37 -0.84 14.10
C ARG A 124 12.55 -1.56 15.16
N ALA A 125 11.43 -2.18 14.78
CA ALA A 125 10.60 -2.96 15.70
C ALA A 125 11.21 -4.33 16.03
N LEU A 126 12.12 -4.83 15.18
CA LEU A 126 12.79 -6.13 15.32
C LEU A 126 14.16 -6.05 16.02
N ALA A 127 14.79 -4.86 16.00
CA ALA A 127 16.09 -4.60 16.62
C ALA A 127 15.99 -4.39 18.14
#